data_AF-A0A4R1AT25-F1
#
_entry.id   AF-A0A4R1AT25-F1
#
_cell.length_a   1.000
_cell.length_b   1.000
_cell.length_c   1.000
_cell.angle_alpha   90.00
_cell.angle_beta   90.00
_cell.angle_gamma   90.00
#
_symmetry.space_group_name_H-M   'P 1'
#
loop_
_entity.id
_entity.type
_entity.pdbx_description
1 polymer ?
#
loop_
_entity_poly.entity_id
_entity_poly.type
_entity_poly.pdbx_seq_one_letter_code
_entity_poly.pdbx_strand_id
1 'polypeptide(L)'
;METSKDESRLKWGNIKDEYGVGTTEELFGLNDPVEYQCSFIDEVVKKVKSIQRDMNYYRHDEKEDLIHRLDSISYDIGDLDDEINDIRAALEEVREWGVQWKELCKRLILQFNIEINEIN
;
A
#
# COMPACT_ATOMS: atom_id res chain seq x y z
N MET A 1 -21.92 24.98 1.97
CA MET A 1 -22.68 24.62 0.74
C MET A 1 -22.22 23.22 0.37
N GLU A 2 -22.96 22.18 0.77
CA GLU A 2 -22.60 20.80 0.40
C GLU A 2 -22.93 20.61 -1.08
N THR A 3 -21.90 20.55 -1.93
CA THR A 3 -22.05 20.07 -3.31
C THR A 3 -22.35 18.58 -3.28
N SER A 4 -23.30 18.14 -4.11
CA SER A 4 -23.57 16.72 -4.26
C SER A 4 -22.29 15.98 -4.71
N LYS A 5 -22.12 14.71 -4.32
CA LYS A 5 -21.00 13.86 -4.76
C LYS A 5 -20.89 13.84 -6.29
N ASP A 6 -22.02 13.90 -6.98
CA ASP A 6 -22.08 13.89 -8.44
C ASP A 6 -21.62 15.21 -9.06
N GLU A 7 -21.98 16.34 -8.44
CA GLU A 7 -21.50 17.67 -8.87
C GLU A 7 -19.99 17.81 -8.68
N SER A 8 -19.47 17.26 -7.58
CA SER A 8 -18.03 17.29 -7.28
C SER A 8 -17.25 16.45 -8.29
N ARG A 9 -17.77 15.26 -8.65
CA ARG A 9 -17.18 14.40 -9.69
C ARG A 9 -17.18 15.07 -11.06
N LEU A 10 -18.30 15.67 -11.46
CA LEU A 10 -18.40 16.37 -12.74
C LEU A 10 -17.40 17.53 -12.82
N LYS A 11 -17.31 18.31 -11.75
CA LYS A 11 -16.38 19.44 -11.66
C LYS A 11 -14.93 19.01 -11.79
N TRP A 12 -14.52 17.96 -11.07
CA TRP A 12 -13.16 17.43 -11.17
C TRP A 12 -12.87 16.80 -12.53
N GLY A 13 -13.86 16.16 -13.17
CA GLY A 13 -13.72 15.67 -14.54
C GLY A 13 -13.40 16.80 -15.51
N ASN A 14 -14.17 17.88 -15.49
CA ASN A 14 -13.95 19.04 -16.36
C ASN A 14 -12.57 19.69 -16.13
N ILE A 15 -12.13 19.80 -14.88
CA ILE A 15 -10.79 20.35 -14.55
C ILE A 15 -9.70 19.45 -15.13
N LYS A 16 -9.84 18.13 -15.01
CA LYS A 16 -8.86 17.19 -15.58
C LYS A 16 -8.79 17.27 -17.10
N ASP A 17 -9.94 17.37 -17.76
CA ASP A 17 -10.03 17.51 -19.22
C ASP A 17 -9.40 18.83 -19.70
N GLU A 18 -9.62 19.94 -19.00
CA GLU A 18 -9.05 21.26 -19.33
C GLU A 18 -7.51 21.26 -19.26
N TYR A 19 -6.96 20.54 -18.28
CA TYR A 19 -5.51 20.42 -18.08
C TYR A 19 -4.89 19.23 -18.83
N GLY A 20 -5.70 18.41 -19.50
CA GLY A 20 -5.24 17.26 -20.29
C GLY A 20 -4.63 16.13 -19.46
N VAL A 21 -5.09 15.93 -18.22
CA VAL A 21 -4.57 14.93 -17.28
C VAL A 21 -5.63 13.87 -16.95
N GLY A 22 -5.20 12.65 -16.66
CA GLY A 22 -6.09 11.53 -16.31
C GLY A 22 -6.33 11.39 -14.81
N THR A 23 -5.35 11.78 -13.99
CA THR A 23 -5.43 11.63 -12.52
C THR A 23 -5.38 12.98 -11.80
N THR A 24 -5.77 12.98 -10.52
CA THR A 24 -5.68 14.19 -9.71
C THR A 24 -4.23 14.42 -9.27
N GLU A 25 -3.50 13.33 -9.10
CA GLU A 25 -2.08 13.26 -8.81
C GLU A 25 -1.27 13.94 -9.92
N GLU A 26 -1.54 13.62 -11.19
CA GLU A 26 -0.94 14.29 -12.36
C GLU A 26 -1.19 15.80 -12.35
N LEU A 27 -2.42 16.23 -12.05
CA LEU A 27 -2.78 17.65 -11.96
C LEU A 27 -1.90 18.42 -10.97
N PHE A 28 -1.49 17.77 -9.88
CA PHE A 28 -0.71 18.37 -8.81
C PHE A 28 0.78 17.98 -8.83
N GLY A 29 1.21 17.19 -9.82
CA GLY A 29 2.57 16.65 -9.91
C GLY A 29 2.95 15.78 -8.73
N LEU A 30 2.01 14.96 -8.24
CA LEU A 30 2.22 13.97 -7.18
C LEU A 30 2.46 12.59 -7.80
N ASN A 31 3.02 11.68 -7.02
CA ASN A 31 3.15 10.29 -7.42
C ASN A 31 1.76 9.65 -7.48
N ASP A 32 1.64 8.63 -8.33
CA ASP A 32 0.44 7.82 -8.39
C ASP A 32 0.17 7.09 -7.05
N PRO A 33 -1.08 6.74 -6.77
CA PRO A 33 -1.43 5.95 -5.59
C PRO A 33 -0.70 4.61 -5.62
N VAL A 34 -0.15 4.21 -4.48
CA VAL A 34 0.49 2.90 -4.34
C VAL A 34 -0.53 1.79 -4.56
N GLU A 35 -0.09 0.72 -5.22
CA GLU A 35 -0.93 -0.45 -5.48
C GLU A 35 -1.44 -1.11 -4.19
N TYR A 36 -2.60 -1.74 -4.29
CA TYR A 36 -3.24 -2.40 -3.17
C TYR A 36 -2.48 -3.66 -2.74
N GLN A 37 -1.89 -3.63 -1.52
CA GLN A 37 -0.98 -4.67 -1.05
C GLN A 37 -1.63 -5.81 -0.23
N CYS A 38 -2.92 -5.75 0.13
CA CYS A 38 -3.46 -6.71 1.10
C CYS A 38 -3.42 -8.17 0.62
N SER A 39 -3.62 -8.41 -0.68
CA SER A 39 -3.51 -9.78 -1.24
C SER A 39 -2.11 -10.35 -1.08
N PHE A 40 -1.08 -9.53 -1.32
CA PHE A 40 0.32 -9.93 -1.17
C PHE A 40 0.68 -10.18 0.30
N ILE A 41 0.24 -9.29 1.20
CA ILE A 41 0.41 -9.49 2.65
C ILE A 41 -0.27 -10.78 3.12
N ASP A 42 -1.48 -11.08 2.63
CA ASP A 42 -2.19 -12.31 2.97
C ASP A 42 -1.44 -13.58 2.51
N GLU A 43 -0.73 -13.52 1.39
CA GLU A 43 0.13 -14.61 0.91
C GLU A 43 1.33 -14.84 1.82
N VAL A 44 2.05 -13.77 2.17
CA VAL A 44 3.16 -13.84 3.13
C VAL A 44 2.69 -14.39 4.48
N VAL A 45 1.53 -13.96 4.98
CA VAL A 45 0.93 -14.48 6.22
C VAL A 45 0.60 -15.97 6.11
N LYS A 46 0.09 -16.44 4.97
CA LYS A 46 -0.16 -17.88 4.75
C LYS A 46 1.14 -18.67 4.73
N LYS A 47 2.18 -18.17 4.08
CA LYS A 47 3.51 -18.78 4.01
C LYS A 47 4.12 -18.95 5.40
N VAL A 48 4.13 -17.88 6.19
CA VAL A 48 4.59 -17.92 7.60
C VAL A 48 3.81 -18.93 8.43
N LYS A 49 2.47 -19.00 8.27
CA LYS A 49 1.64 -20.00 8.97
C LYS A 49 1.95 -21.43 8.52
N SER A 50 2.30 -21.64 7.25
CA SER A 50 2.71 -22.95 6.72
C SER A 50 4.00 -23.40 7.37
N ILE A 51 5.04 -22.55 7.35
CA ILE A 51 6.33 -22.79 8.00
C ILE A 51 6.14 -23.13 9.49
N GLN A 52 5.32 -22.34 10.21
CA GLN A 52 5.01 -22.61 11.62
C GLN A 52 4.32 -23.96 11.83
N ARG A 53 3.39 -24.33 10.94
CA ARG A 53 2.72 -25.62 10.99
C ARG A 53 3.71 -26.76 10.80
N ASP A 54 4.53 -26.70 9.76
CA ASP A 54 5.50 -27.75 9.46
C ASP A 54 6.57 -27.89 10.55
N MET A 55 7.00 -26.77 11.14
CA MET A 55 7.87 -26.80 12.31
C MET A 55 7.23 -27.47 13.54
N ASN A 56 5.91 -27.43 13.73
CA ASN A 56 5.27 -28.04 14.89
C ASN A 56 5.18 -29.58 14.80
N TYR A 57 5.22 -30.15 13.60
CA TYR A 57 5.13 -31.60 13.39
C TYR A 57 6.48 -32.32 13.49
N TYR A 58 7.60 -31.59 13.56
CA TYR A 58 8.96 -32.13 13.51
C TYR A 58 9.26 -33.23 14.55
N ARG A 59 8.58 -33.23 15.70
CA ARG A 59 8.76 -34.25 16.76
C ARG A 59 7.99 -35.55 16.52
N HIS A 60 7.03 -35.53 15.62
CA HIS A 60 6.09 -36.61 15.37
C HIS A 60 6.31 -37.32 14.03
N ASP A 61 7.10 -36.70 13.15
CA ASP A 61 7.39 -37.24 11.81
C ASP A 61 8.50 -38.29 11.85
N GLU A 62 8.40 -39.27 10.94
CA GLU A 62 9.50 -40.18 10.63
C GLU A 62 10.56 -39.48 9.76
N LYS A 63 11.74 -40.08 9.64
CA LYS A 63 12.91 -39.45 8.99
C LYS A 63 12.64 -38.93 7.57
N GLU A 64 11.91 -39.68 6.75
CA GLU A 64 11.56 -39.31 5.36
C GLU A 64 10.63 -38.09 5.33
N ASP A 65 9.59 -38.09 6.17
CA ASP A 65 8.63 -36.98 6.29
C ASP A 65 9.32 -35.70 6.80
N LEU A 66 10.28 -35.85 7.72
CA LEU A 66 11.13 -34.75 8.19
C LEU A 66 11.95 -34.13 7.08
N ILE A 67 12.54 -34.93 6.18
CA ILE A 67 13.31 -34.42 5.04
C ILE A 67 12.40 -33.61 4.12
N HIS A 68 11.22 -34.15 3.78
CA HIS A 68 10.27 -33.46 2.92
C HIS A 68 9.78 -32.13 3.50
N ARG A 69 9.51 -32.07 4.82
CA ARG A 69 9.14 -30.81 5.47
C ARG A 69 10.30 -29.81 5.52
N LEU A 70 11.52 -30.27 5.77
CA LEU A 70 12.69 -29.40 5.78
C LEU A 70 12.94 -28.77 4.40
N ASP A 71 12.77 -29.54 3.33
CA ASP A 71 12.86 -29.03 1.95
C ASP A 71 11.77 -27.98 1.68
N SER A 72 10.52 -28.24 2.11
CA SER A 72 9.41 -27.28 1.99
C SER A 72 9.68 -25.99 2.77
N ILE A 73 10.15 -26.10 4.01
CA ILE A 73 10.51 -24.94 4.85
C ILE A 73 11.67 -24.16 4.22
N SER A 74 12.68 -24.86 3.70
CA SER A 74 13.82 -24.21 3.05
C SER A 74 13.40 -23.44 1.80
N TYR A 75 12.46 -23.98 1.02
CA TYR A 75 11.87 -23.29 -0.11
C TYR A 75 11.09 -22.06 0.35
N ASP A 76 10.21 -22.21 1.35
CA ASP A 76 9.36 -21.12 1.82
C ASP A 76 10.17 -19.97 2.49
N ILE A 77 11.26 -20.29 3.19
CA ILE A 77 12.13 -19.29 3.80
C ILE A 77 12.98 -18.57 2.75
N GLY A 78 13.34 -19.23 1.66
CA GLY A 78 14.27 -18.71 0.64
C GLY A 78 13.90 -17.32 0.13
N ASP A 79 12.61 -17.11 -0.14
CA ASP A 79 12.11 -15.85 -0.70
C ASP A 79 11.41 -14.95 0.34
N LEU A 80 11.34 -15.38 1.61
CA LEU A 80 10.57 -14.66 2.63
C LEU A 80 11.18 -13.29 2.99
N ASP A 81 12.52 -13.17 2.96
CA ASP A 81 13.19 -11.89 3.24
C ASP A 81 12.89 -10.87 2.13
N ASP A 82 12.95 -11.30 0.87
CA ASP A 82 12.63 -10.47 -0.29
C ASP A 82 11.16 -10.02 -0.25
N GLU A 83 10.22 -10.95 0.01
CA GLU A 83 8.79 -10.63 0.15
C GLU A 83 8.52 -9.61 1.26
N ILE A 84 9.23 -9.71 2.40
CA ILE A 84 9.11 -8.74 3.50
C ILE A 84 9.70 -7.39 3.11
N ASN A 85 10.83 -7.37 2.39
CA ASN A 85 11.44 -6.15 1.88
C ASN A 85 10.55 -5.44 0.86
N ASP A 86 9.83 -6.19 0.01
CA ASP A 86 8.85 -5.64 -0.93
C ASP A 86 7.66 -4.99 -0.19
N ILE A 87 7.12 -5.64 0.85
CA ILE A 87 6.08 -5.04 1.71
C ILE A 87 6.60 -3.73 2.33
N ARG A 88 7.85 -3.74 2.81
CA ARG A 88 8.45 -2.55 3.41
C ARG A 88 8.58 -1.41 2.40
N ALA A 89 9.02 -1.70 1.18
CA ALA A 89 9.13 -0.71 0.11
C ALA A 89 7.77 -0.08 -0.19
N ALA A 90 6.73 -0.90 -0.39
CA ALA A 90 5.38 -0.42 -0.63
C ALA A 90 4.84 0.45 0.51
N LEU A 91 5.17 0.15 1.77
CA LEU A 91 4.78 0.98 2.92
C LEU A 91 5.46 2.35 2.93
N GLU A 92 6.74 2.44 2.54
CA GLU A 92 7.42 3.73 2.42
C GLU A 92 6.86 4.55 1.25
N GLU A 93 6.48 3.91 0.13
CA GLU A 93 5.79 4.60 -0.96
C GLU A 93 4.45 5.18 -0.51
N VAL A 94 3.65 4.44 0.28
CA VAL A 94 2.36 4.94 0.81
C VAL A 94 2.58 6.14 1.70
N ARG A 95 3.61 6.07 2.54
CA ARG A 95 4.00 7.16 3.43
C ARG A 95 4.42 8.40 2.63
N GLU A 96 5.24 8.22 1.60
CA GLU A 96 5.71 9.31 0.74
C GLU A 96 4.54 9.95 -0.02
N TRP A 97 3.64 9.14 -0.58
CA TRP A 97 2.39 9.61 -1.21
C TRP A 97 1.56 10.46 -0.24
N GLY A 98 1.39 10.01 1.01
CA GLY A 98 0.71 10.79 2.05
C GLY A 98 1.43 12.10 2.40
N VAL A 99 2.77 12.11 2.41
CA VAL A 99 3.57 13.31 2.63
C VAL A 99 3.38 14.32 1.49
N GLN A 100 3.36 13.87 0.23
CA GLN A 100 3.15 14.74 -0.93
C GLN A 100 1.80 15.47 -0.84
N TRP A 101 0.72 14.77 -0.47
CA TRP A 101 -0.59 15.39 -0.23
C TRP A 101 -0.56 16.39 0.93
N LYS A 102 0.09 16.03 2.04
CA LYS A 102 0.23 16.93 3.19
C LYS A 102 0.95 18.23 2.82
N GLU A 103 2.03 18.14 2.06
CA GLU A 103 2.78 19.33 1.62
C GLU A 103 2.00 20.15 0.59
N LEU A 104 1.22 19.53 -0.29
CA LEU A 104 0.28 20.26 -1.15
C LEU A 104 -0.73 21.07 -0.32
N CYS A 105 -1.39 20.44 0.66
CA CYS A 105 -2.35 21.12 1.52
C CYS A 105 -1.72 22.30 2.28
N LYS A 106 -0.53 22.11 2.86
CA LYS A 106 0.20 23.20 3.52
C LYS A 106 0.49 24.36 2.58
N ARG A 107 0.96 24.08 1.36
CA ARG A 107 1.22 25.11 0.34
C ARG A 107 -0.04 25.89 0.01
N LEU A 108 -1.18 25.22 -0.17
CA LEU A 108 -2.47 25.86 -0.45
C LEU A 108 -2.92 26.75 0.72
N ILE A 109 -2.82 26.28 1.97
CA ILE A 109 -3.16 27.06 3.16
C ILE A 109 -2.34 28.35 3.22
N LEU A 110 -1.03 28.25 3.00
CA LEU A 110 -0.14 29.41 3.02
C LEU A 110 -0.39 30.36 1.84
N GLN A 111 -0.59 29.82 0.64
CA GLN A 111 -0.78 30.60 -0.58
C GLN A 111 -2.10 31.38 -0.58
N PHE A 112 -3.17 30.78 -0.06
CA PHE A 112 -4.50 31.38 -0.04
C PHE A 112 -4.87 31.98 1.32
N ASN A 113 -3.92 32.02 2.27
CA ASN A 113 -4.11 32.52 3.63
C ASN A 113 -5.38 31.94 4.29
N ILE A 114 -5.55 30.63 4.17
CA ILE A 114 -6.73 29.94 4.68
C ILE A 114 -6.66 29.88 6.20
N GLU A 115 -7.66 30.41 6.88
CA GLU A 115 -7.77 30.30 8.33
C GLU A 115 -8.18 28.87 8.72
N ILE A 116 -7.24 28.12 9.30
CA ILE A 116 -7.45 26.70 9.64
C ILE A 116 -8.62 26.51 10.62
N ASN A 117 -8.90 27.52 11.45
CA ASN A 117 -9.99 27.48 12.43
C ASN A 117 -11.39 27.46 11.80
N GLU A 118 -11.52 27.81 10.52
CA GLU A 118 -12.78 27.83 9.77
C GLU A 118 -13.06 26.53 8.99
N ILE A 119 -12.13 25.56 9.02
CA ILE A 119 -12.21 24.30 8.27
C ILE A 119 -12.96 23.19 9.06
N ASN A 120 -13.28 23.42 10.33
CA ASN A 120 -13.98 22.45 11.20
C ASN A 120 -15.51 22.56 11.13
#